data_AF-A0A6J6ZFA3-F1
#
_entry.id   AF-A0A6J6ZFA3-F1
#
_cell.length_a   1.000
_cell.length_b   1.000
_cell.length_c   1.000
_cell.angle_alpha   90.00
_cell.angle_beta   90.00
_cell.angle_gamma   90.00
#
_symmetry.space_group_name_H-M   'P 1'
#
loop_
_entity.id
_entity.type
_entity.pdbx_description
1 polymer ?
#
loop_
_entity_poly.entity_id
_entity_poly.type
_entity_poly.pdbx_seq_one_letter_code
_entity_poly.pdbx_strand_id
1 'polypeptide(L)'
;MQGHISSMRAVGALMAIALSWLAPGLISSIYREMIAKDNLPEVIKRSIPTLFSAFFGGAIFYSSELLLSSLLDRTGAIVNSRIDLPIAIGIAVLLKERLEKMVDRRALLSDGNIEVKSILLSRIISPRAVGILALFFAGVTYIWTQSLIFALSAALVFIVPLLLLQIRFASPVVSALARVPRNILAESSIVSAVSFGIFMLIQSMPFEVIQKGKLIILGAAVPLIIHAVFSSLSDTQDREMVDAQ
;
A
#
# COMPACT_ATOMS: atom_id res chain seq x y z
N MET A 1 2.65 31.07 -4.21
CA MET A 1 1.43 30.37 -3.70
C MET A 1 1.11 30.96 -2.34
N GLN A 2 0.06 31.76 -2.23
CA GLN A 2 -0.44 32.21 -0.93
C GLN A 2 -1.14 31.02 -0.26
N GLY A 3 -0.74 30.70 0.98
CA GLY A 3 -1.14 29.50 1.72
C GLY A 3 -2.56 29.52 2.27
N HIS A 4 -3.55 29.89 1.46
CA HIS A 4 -4.96 29.74 1.82
C HIS A 4 -5.50 28.40 1.29
N ILE A 5 -5.80 27.47 2.19
CA ILE A 5 -6.54 26.24 1.87
C ILE A 5 -8.01 26.63 1.70
N SER A 6 -8.38 27.13 0.51
CA SER A 6 -9.75 27.58 0.20
C SER A 6 -10.59 26.51 -0.50
N SER A 7 -10.01 25.34 -0.82
CA SER A 7 -10.70 24.28 -1.57
C SER A 7 -10.28 22.87 -1.13
N MET A 8 -11.18 21.89 -1.34
CA MET A 8 -10.89 20.47 -1.13
C MET A 8 -9.70 19.99 -1.98
N ARG A 9 -9.50 20.58 -3.16
CA ARG A 9 -8.36 20.30 -4.03
C ARG A 9 -7.03 20.70 -3.39
N ALA A 10 -6.99 21.84 -2.69
CA ALA A 10 -5.81 22.28 -1.94
C ALA A 10 -5.47 21.31 -0.79
N VAL A 11 -6.49 20.78 -0.10
CA VAL A 11 -6.31 19.71 0.90
C VAL A 11 -5.72 18.47 0.24
N GLY A 12 -6.29 18.02 -0.88
CA GLY A 12 -5.75 16.87 -1.63
C GLY A 12 -4.29 17.07 -2.05
N ALA A 13 -3.91 18.26 -2.49
CA ALA A 13 -2.54 18.57 -2.90
C ALA A 13 -1.56 18.48 -1.71
N LEU A 14 -1.95 18.98 -0.53
CA LEU A 14 -1.16 18.81 0.69
C LEU A 14 -1.00 17.33 1.07
N MET A 15 -2.05 16.53 0.90
CA MET A 15 -1.97 15.10 1.15
C MET A 15 -1.06 14.39 0.15
N ALA A 16 -1.09 14.74 -1.13
CA ALA A 16 -0.18 14.20 -2.13
C ALA A 16 1.29 14.52 -1.80
N ILE A 17 1.57 15.73 -1.29
CA ILE A 17 2.89 16.10 -0.78
C ILE A 17 3.26 15.24 0.42
N ALA A 18 2.38 15.10 1.42
CA ALA A 18 2.64 14.28 2.59
C ALA A 18 2.92 12.82 2.22
N LEU A 19 2.13 12.25 1.29
CA LEU A 19 2.34 10.91 0.75
C LEU A 19 3.69 10.79 0.06
N SER A 20 4.10 11.76 -0.75
CA SER A 20 5.39 11.72 -1.44
C SER A 20 6.59 11.61 -0.48
N TRP A 21 6.52 12.20 0.71
CA TRP A 21 7.65 12.19 1.65
C TRP A 21 7.59 11.06 2.68
N LEU A 22 6.39 10.69 3.15
CA LEU A 22 6.24 9.68 4.21
C LEU A 22 6.10 8.27 3.66
N ALA A 23 5.33 8.10 2.57
CA ALA A 23 4.94 6.78 2.09
C ALA A 23 6.12 5.96 1.54
N PRO A 24 7.09 6.52 0.78
CA PRO A 24 8.21 5.73 0.27
C PRO A 24 8.95 4.98 1.36
N GLY A 25 9.39 5.65 2.43
CA GLY A 25 10.19 5.01 3.48
C GLY A 25 9.41 4.01 4.33
N LEU A 26 8.16 4.34 4.69
CA LEU A 26 7.33 3.45 5.50
C LEU A 26 6.94 2.19 4.72
N ILE A 27 6.39 2.37 3.52
CA ILE A 27 5.87 1.27 2.71
C ILE A 27 7.02 0.41 2.18
N SER A 28 8.16 1.00 1.82
CA SER A 28 9.34 0.24 1.39
C SER A 28 9.87 -0.67 2.50
N SER A 29 9.88 -0.20 3.75
CA SER A 29 10.34 -0.98 4.90
C SER A 29 9.40 -2.16 5.16
N ILE A 30 8.08 -1.93 5.08
CA ILE A 30 7.06 -2.98 5.20
C ILE A 30 7.24 -4.04 4.10
N TYR A 31 7.40 -3.64 2.83
CA TYR A 31 7.61 -4.60 1.75
C TYR A 31 8.88 -5.42 1.94
N ARG A 32 9.98 -4.80 2.40
CA ARG A 32 11.22 -5.55 2.73
C ARG A 32 10.92 -6.63 3.76
N GLU A 33 10.30 -6.27 4.87
CA GLU A 33 10.03 -7.20 5.97
C GLU A 33 9.06 -8.32 5.57
N MET A 34 8.03 -7.98 4.81
CA MET A 34 7.04 -8.96 4.33
C MET A 34 7.65 -9.94 3.33
N ILE A 35 8.42 -9.47 2.35
CA ILE A 35 9.05 -10.35 1.35
C ILE A 35 10.16 -11.21 1.99
N ALA A 36 10.85 -10.69 3.02
CA ALA A 36 11.86 -11.47 3.74
C ALA A 36 11.28 -12.71 4.45
N LYS A 37 9.96 -12.71 4.75
CA LYS A 37 9.25 -13.83 5.35
C LYS A 37 8.82 -14.90 4.33
N ASP A 38 8.87 -14.61 3.02
CA ASP A 38 8.52 -15.59 2.01
C ASP A 38 9.51 -16.76 1.98
N ASN A 39 9.03 -17.95 1.62
CA ASN A 39 9.88 -19.13 1.45
C ASN A 39 10.67 -19.08 0.13
N LEU A 40 11.65 -18.19 0.07
CA LEU A 40 12.56 -18.00 -1.06
C LEU A 40 13.94 -18.63 -0.81
N PRO A 41 14.67 -19.04 -1.86
CA PRO A 41 16.07 -19.42 -1.75
C PRO A 41 16.93 -18.31 -1.10
N GLU A 42 17.92 -18.68 -0.29
CA GLU A 42 18.74 -17.71 0.48
C GLU A 42 19.43 -16.65 -0.38
N VAL A 43 19.86 -17.01 -1.59
CA VAL A 43 20.45 -16.08 -2.56
C VAL A 43 19.45 -14.99 -2.96
N ILE A 44 18.18 -15.34 -3.10
CA ILE A 44 17.09 -14.46 -3.48
C ILE A 44 16.66 -13.60 -2.27
N LYS A 45 16.50 -14.21 -1.08
CA LYS A 45 16.16 -13.52 0.18
C LYS A 45 17.14 -12.40 0.53
N ARG A 46 18.41 -12.56 0.18
CA ARG A 46 19.44 -11.57 0.51
C ARG A 46 19.25 -10.24 -0.22
N SER A 47 18.80 -10.27 -1.47
CA SER A 47 18.84 -9.11 -2.36
C SER A 47 17.46 -8.63 -2.81
N ILE A 48 16.52 -9.55 -3.09
CA ILE A 48 15.20 -9.19 -3.64
C ILE A 48 14.40 -8.27 -2.71
N PRO A 49 14.25 -8.53 -1.40
CA PRO A 49 13.44 -7.66 -0.54
C PRO A 49 13.91 -6.20 -0.58
N THR A 50 15.24 -5.98 -0.61
CA THR A 50 15.83 -4.65 -0.65
C THR A 50 15.67 -3.97 -2.01
N LEU A 51 15.83 -4.72 -3.12
CA LEU A 51 15.61 -4.18 -4.47
C LEU A 51 14.14 -3.84 -4.71
N PHE A 52 13.22 -4.70 -4.26
CA PHE A 52 11.78 -4.46 -4.34
C PHE A 52 11.39 -3.22 -3.53
N SER A 53 11.87 -3.13 -2.29
CA SER A 53 11.68 -1.98 -1.40
C SER A 53 12.13 -0.66 -2.07
N ALA A 54 13.33 -0.63 -2.66
CA ALA A 54 13.85 0.53 -3.37
C ALA A 54 13.00 0.91 -4.61
N PHE A 55 12.64 -0.08 -5.43
CA PHE A 55 11.80 0.14 -6.61
C PHE A 55 10.44 0.72 -6.24
N PHE A 56 9.75 0.11 -5.28
CA PHE A 56 8.44 0.59 -4.83
C PHE A 56 8.53 1.93 -4.10
N GLY A 57 9.59 2.19 -3.35
CA GLY A 57 9.84 3.51 -2.75
C GLY A 57 9.88 4.62 -3.80
N GLY A 58 10.65 4.42 -4.88
CA GLY A 58 10.69 5.35 -6.01
C GLY A 58 9.35 5.45 -6.76
N ALA A 59 8.68 4.32 -7.00
CA ALA A 59 7.39 4.28 -7.69
C ALA A 59 6.26 4.99 -6.91
N ILE A 60 6.25 4.86 -5.58
CA ILE A 60 5.31 5.55 -4.70
C ILE A 60 5.56 7.06 -4.72
N PHE A 61 6.82 7.48 -4.68
CA PHE A 61 7.18 8.88 -4.82
C PHE A 61 6.70 9.44 -6.17
N TYR A 62 7.01 8.75 -7.27
CA TYR A 62 6.59 9.14 -8.62
C TYR A 62 5.07 9.25 -8.73
N SER A 63 4.34 8.26 -8.21
CA SER A 63 2.88 8.26 -8.24
C SER A 63 2.28 9.42 -7.43
N SER A 64 2.90 9.75 -6.29
CA SER A 64 2.49 10.89 -5.46
C SER A 64 2.78 12.23 -6.13
N GLU A 65 3.88 12.35 -6.87
CA GLU A 65 4.20 13.55 -7.65
C GLU A 65 3.23 13.74 -8.84
N LEU A 66 2.87 12.65 -9.52
CA LEU A 66 1.82 12.67 -10.55
C LEU A 66 0.48 13.09 -9.97
N LEU A 67 0.12 12.55 -8.79
CA LEU A 67 -1.09 12.93 -8.07
C LEU A 67 -1.08 14.42 -7.73
N LEU A 68 0.01 14.92 -7.17
CA LEU A 68 0.19 16.34 -6.88
C LEU A 68 0.04 17.19 -8.15
N SER A 69 0.70 16.79 -9.23
CA SER A 69 0.64 17.51 -10.51
C SER A 69 -0.77 17.50 -11.11
N SER A 70 -1.55 16.44 -10.91
CA SER A 70 -2.94 16.37 -11.34
C SER A 70 -3.89 17.27 -10.53
N LEU A 71 -3.51 17.58 -9.29
CA LEU A 71 -4.30 18.40 -8.37
C LEU A 71 -3.96 19.89 -8.44
N LEU A 72 -2.76 20.22 -8.91
CA LEU A 72 -2.38 21.59 -9.25
C LEU A 72 -2.97 21.89 -10.62
N ASP A 73 -3.82 22.91 -10.76
CA ASP A 73 -4.47 23.34 -12.01
C ASP A 73 -3.46 23.77 -13.09
N ARG A 74 -2.70 22.82 -13.63
CA ARG A 74 -1.83 23.00 -14.78
C ARG A 74 -2.65 22.69 -16.03
N THR A 75 -2.83 23.70 -16.87
CA THR A 75 -3.40 23.52 -18.20
C THR A 75 -2.34 22.88 -19.11
N GLY A 76 -2.60 21.65 -19.58
CA GLY A 76 -1.69 20.90 -20.46
C GLY A 76 -1.59 19.41 -20.09
N ALA A 77 -0.82 18.65 -20.86
CA ALA A 77 -0.54 17.26 -20.52
C ALA A 77 0.21 17.20 -19.17
N ILE A 78 -0.15 16.23 -18.32
CA ILE A 78 0.63 15.92 -17.11
C ILE A 78 1.93 15.28 -17.58
N VAL A 79 2.95 16.10 -17.80
CA VAL A 79 4.29 15.65 -18.15
C VAL A 79 5.14 15.73 -16.89
N ASN A 80 5.55 14.58 -16.37
CA ASN A 80 6.57 14.54 -15.34
C ASN A 80 7.95 14.55 -16.03
N SER A 81 8.55 15.73 -16.09
CA SER A 81 9.89 15.92 -16.67
C SER A 81 11.03 15.56 -15.72
N ARG A 82 10.74 15.21 -14.45
CA ARG A 82 11.72 14.97 -13.39
C ARG A 82 11.74 13.53 -12.92
N ILE A 83 12.00 12.61 -13.85
CA ILE A 83 12.21 11.19 -13.54
C ILE A 83 13.47 10.96 -12.67
N ASP A 84 14.38 11.93 -12.64
CA ASP A 84 15.57 11.95 -11.79
C ASP A 84 15.22 11.89 -10.29
N LEU A 85 14.16 12.57 -9.85
CA LEU A 85 13.76 12.60 -8.43
C LEU A 85 13.28 11.23 -7.91
N PRO A 86 12.31 10.53 -8.54
CA PRO A 86 11.96 9.17 -8.17
C PRO A 86 13.14 8.20 -8.15
N ILE A 87 14.07 8.32 -9.11
CA ILE A 87 15.27 7.49 -9.15
C ILE A 87 16.15 7.78 -7.94
N ALA A 88 16.38 9.07 -7.63
CA ALA A 88 17.16 9.47 -6.46
C ALA A 88 16.53 8.97 -5.15
N ILE A 89 15.20 9.02 -5.02
CA ILE A 89 14.47 8.49 -3.87
C ILE A 89 14.61 6.96 -3.79
N GLY A 90 14.49 6.24 -4.92
CA GLY A 90 14.72 4.80 -4.96
C GLY A 90 16.13 4.41 -4.52
N ILE A 91 17.15 5.15 -4.97
CA ILE A 91 18.54 4.97 -4.53
C ILE A 91 18.69 5.30 -3.03
N ALA A 92 18.08 6.38 -2.54
CA ALA A 92 18.13 6.74 -1.14
C ALA A 92 17.49 5.66 -0.24
N VAL A 93 16.36 5.08 -0.66
CA VAL A 93 15.77 3.91 0.01
C VAL A 93 16.74 2.74 -0.03
N LEU A 94 17.29 2.38 -1.19
CA LEU A 94 18.27 1.30 -1.30
C LEU A 94 19.45 1.47 -0.32
N LEU A 95 19.97 2.69 -0.20
CA LEU A 95 21.06 3.03 0.71
C LEU A 95 20.63 2.92 2.18
N LYS A 96 19.49 3.51 2.57
CA LYS A 96 18.90 3.39 3.91
C LYS A 96 18.82 1.92 4.34
N GLU A 97 18.24 1.08 3.49
CA GLU A 97 17.98 -0.33 3.78
C GLU A 97 19.28 -1.14 3.93
N ARG A 98 20.32 -0.79 3.16
CA ARG A 98 21.65 -1.38 3.31
C ARG A 98 22.35 -0.92 4.58
N LEU A 99 22.23 0.36 4.92
CA LEU A 99 22.81 0.93 6.14
C LEU A 99 22.16 0.32 7.40
N GLU A 100 20.83 0.18 7.43
CA GLU A 100 20.11 -0.49 8.52
C GLU A 100 20.64 -1.91 8.74
N LYS A 101 20.73 -2.73 7.69
CA LYS A 101 21.30 -4.09 7.80
C LYS A 101 22.75 -4.10 8.31
N MET A 102 23.55 -3.11 7.93
CA MET A 102 24.93 -2.98 8.42
C MET A 102 24.98 -2.59 9.89
N VAL A 103 24.11 -1.67 10.34
CA VAL A 103 24.01 -1.22 11.73
C VAL A 103 23.48 -2.36 12.61
N ASP A 104 22.41 -3.04 12.20
CA ASP A 104 21.82 -4.16 12.95
C ASP A 104 22.84 -5.29 13.13
N ARG A 105 23.59 -5.63 12.07
CA ARG A 105 24.64 -6.65 12.16
C ARG A 105 25.75 -6.24 13.13
N ARG A 106 26.12 -4.96 13.19
CA ARG A 106 27.13 -4.45 14.12
C ARG A 106 26.60 -4.42 15.56
N ALA A 107 25.34 -4.03 15.74
CA ALA A 107 24.69 -4.04 17.04
C ALA A 107 24.64 -5.45 17.63
N LEU A 108 24.22 -6.45 16.83
CA LEU A 108 24.18 -7.86 17.25
C LEU A 108 25.57 -8.45 17.57
N LEU A 109 26.64 -7.88 17.01
CA LEU A 109 28.02 -8.30 17.28
C LEU A 109 28.67 -7.51 18.42
N SER A 110 27.99 -6.50 18.97
CA SER A 110 28.45 -5.75 20.12
C SER A 110 28.10 -6.54 21.39
N ASP A 111 29.00 -6.56 22.39
CA ASP A 111 28.76 -7.14 23.74
C ASP A 111 27.69 -6.39 24.57
N GLY A 112 26.88 -5.55 23.91
CA GLY A 112 25.78 -4.85 24.54
C GLY A 112 24.63 -5.81 24.82
N ASN A 113 24.06 -5.74 26.02
CA ASN A 113 22.89 -6.51 26.39
C ASN A 113 21.65 -5.94 25.66
N ILE A 114 21.45 -6.34 24.39
CA ILE A 114 20.35 -5.85 23.54
C ILE A 114 19.08 -6.60 23.94
N GLU A 115 18.24 -5.94 24.73
CA GLU A 115 16.91 -6.44 25.07
C GLU A 115 15.95 -6.20 23.88
N VAL A 116 15.69 -7.23 23.08
CA VAL A 116 14.70 -7.15 21.99
C VAL A 116 13.30 -7.16 22.59
N LYS A 117 12.70 -5.97 22.76
CA LYS A 117 11.32 -5.82 23.23
C LYS A 117 10.34 -6.02 22.07
N SER A 118 9.74 -7.20 21.99
CA SER A 118 8.63 -7.46 21.07
C SER A 118 7.33 -6.87 21.62
N ILE A 119 6.75 -5.91 20.91
CA ILE A 119 5.42 -5.36 21.25
C ILE A 119 4.37 -6.21 20.54
N LEU A 120 3.57 -6.96 21.30
CA LEU A 120 2.40 -7.68 20.76
C LEU A 120 1.25 -6.68 20.54
N LEU A 121 1.06 -6.27 19.29
CA LEU A 121 -0.08 -5.43 18.89
C LEU A 121 -1.34 -6.29 18.78
N SER A 122 -2.26 -6.16 19.76
CA SER A 122 -3.53 -6.89 19.77
C SER A 122 -4.50 -6.43 18.67
N ARG A 123 -4.30 -5.25 18.09
CA ARG A 123 -5.12 -4.72 16.98
C ARG A 123 -4.27 -3.88 16.05
N ILE A 124 -4.29 -4.23 14.76
CA ILE A 124 -3.52 -3.54 13.71
C ILE A 124 -4.15 -2.19 13.36
N ILE A 125 -5.49 -2.08 13.38
CA ILE A 125 -6.21 -0.83 13.08
C ILE A 125 -7.38 -0.58 14.02
N SER A 126 -7.50 0.63 14.56
CA SER A 126 -8.62 1.00 15.43
C SER A 126 -9.89 1.35 14.62
N PRO A 127 -11.10 1.15 15.18
CA PRO A 127 -12.33 1.58 14.50
C PRO A 127 -12.36 3.07 14.17
N ARG A 128 -11.75 3.90 15.04
CA ARG A 128 -11.59 5.34 14.80
C ARG A 128 -10.71 5.61 13.57
N ALA A 129 -9.61 4.87 13.42
CA ALA A 129 -8.76 4.99 12.24
C ALA A 129 -9.50 4.60 10.95
N VAL A 130 -10.36 3.58 10.98
CA VAL A 130 -11.22 3.24 9.83
C VAL A 130 -12.22 4.35 9.52
N GLY A 131 -12.83 4.99 10.53
CA GLY A 131 -13.70 6.16 10.32
C GLY A 131 -12.97 7.34 9.67
N ILE A 132 -11.74 7.63 10.10
CA ILE A 132 -10.90 8.68 9.50
C ILE A 132 -10.56 8.31 8.05
N LEU A 133 -10.21 7.05 7.78
CA LEU A 133 -9.92 6.57 6.42
C LEU A 133 -11.16 6.59 5.52
N ALA A 134 -12.36 6.34 6.05
CA ALA A 134 -13.61 6.48 5.31
C ALA A 134 -13.81 7.93 4.82
N LEU A 135 -13.62 8.90 5.73
CA LEU A 135 -13.69 10.33 5.40
C LEU A 135 -12.62 10.72 4.38
N PHE A 136 -11.42 10.18 4.51
CA PHE A 136 -10.34 10.37 3.54
C PHE A 136 -10.73 9.86 2.15
N PHE A 137 -11.18 8.60 2.02
CA PHE A 137 -11.59 8.04 0.73
C PHE A 137 -12.77 8.79 0.13
N ALA A 138 -13.72 9.23 0.95
CA ALA A 138 -14.83 10.06 0.50
C ALA A 138 -14.34 11.41 -0.03
N GLY A 139 -13.44 12.09 0.71
CA GLY A 139 -12.87 13.38 0.31
C GLY A 139 -12.10 13.28 -1.01
N VAL A 140 -11.19 12.30 -1.14
CA VAL A 140 -10.44 12.07 -2.37
C VAL A 140 -11.38 11.74 -3.53
N THR A 141 -12.32 10.81 -3.35
CA THR A 141 -13.24 10.43 -4.44
C THR A 141 -14.12 11.61 -4.85
N TYR A 142 -14.56 12.44 -3.91
CA TYR A 142 -15.36 13.63 -4.19
C TYR A 142 -14.59 14.66 -5.03
N ILE A 143 -13.31 14.90 -4.72
CA ILE A 143 -12.46 15.83 -5.48
C ILE A 143 -12.42 15.45 -6.97
N TRP A 144 -12.33 14.16 -7.29
CA TRP A 144 -12.25 13.68 -8.67
C TRP A 144 -13.60 13.53 -9.38
N THR A 145 -14.66 13.19 -8.64
CA THR A 145 -15.95 12.82 -9.26
C THR A 145 -17.01 13.89 -9.13
N GLN A 146 -16.78 14.89 -8.28
CA GLN A 146 -17.72 15.98 -7.96
C GLN A 146 -19.13 15.47 -7.59
N SER A 147 -19.21 14.25 -7.08
CA SER A 147 -20.47 13.56 -6.77
C SER A 147 -20.41 13.02 -5.35
N LEU A 148 -21.20 13.61 -4.47
CA LEU A 148 -21.22 13.24 -3.05
C LEU A 148 -21.71 11.80 -2.85
N ILE A 149 -22.78 11.41 -3.55
CA ILE A 149 -23.34 10.06 -3.48
C ILE A 149 -22.29 9.03 -3.90
N PHE A 150 -21.66 9.24 -5.06
CA PHE A 150 -20.63 8.33 -5.56
C PHE A 150 -19.43 8.25 -4.60
N ALA A 151 -18.99 9.39 -4.06
CA ALA A 151 -17.86 9.44 -3.14
C ALA A 151 -18.13 8.69 -1.84
N LEU A 152 -19.31 8.85 -1.25
CA LEU A 152 -19.71 8.12 -0.05
C LEU A 152 -19.84 6.62 -0.32
N SER A 153 -20.47 6.23 -1.44
CA SER A 153 -20.57 4.83 -1.84
C SER A 153 -19.20 4.18 -2.07
N ALA A 154 -18.30 4.86 -2.78
CA ALA A 154 -16.94 4.36 -3.01
C ALA A 154 -16.16 4.24 -1.69
N ALA A 155 -16.26 5.23 -0.80
CA ALA A 155 -15.62 5.17 0.51
C ALA A 155 -16.10 3.98 1.35
N LEU A 156 -17.41 3.70 1.35
CA LEU A 156 -17.97 2.53 2.01
C LEU A 156 -17.39 1.22 1.45
N VAL A 157 -17.19 1.13 0.14
CA VAL A 157 -16.54 -0.02 -0.49
C VAL A 157 -15.07 -0.14 -0.06
N PHE A 158 -14.32 0.96 -0.06
CA PHE A 158 -12.90 0.96 0.30
C PHE A 158 -12.60 0.64 1.76
N ILE A 159 -13.55 0.88 2.68
CA ILE A 159 -13.36 0.48 4.08
C ILE A 159 -13.69 -0.99 4.35
N VAL A 160 -14.36 -1.71 3.44
CA VAL A 160 -14.65 -3.15 3.64
C VAL A 160 -13.36 -3.95 3.91
N PRO A 161 -12.29 -3.83 3.09
CA PRO A 161 -10.98 -4.44 3.40
C PRO A 161 -10.46 -4.11 4.80
N LEU A 162 -10.60 -2.86 5.24
CA LEU A 162 -10.10 -2.40 6.53
C LEU A 162 -10.94 -2.92 7.70
N LEU A 163 -12.25 -3.09 7.49
CA LEU A 163 -13.16 -3.69 8.46
C LEU A 163 -12.91 -5.19 8.59
N LEU A 164 -12.57 -5.89 7.50
CA LEU A 164 -12.16 -7.29 7.56
C LEU A 164 -10.94 -7.50 8.45
N LEU A 165 -9.99 -6.55 8.48
CA LEU A 165 -8.85 -6.60 9.40
C LEU A 165 -9.23 -6.46 10.90
N GLN A 166 -10.45 -6.03 11.20
CA GLN A 166 -10.96 -5.97 12.58
C GLN A 166 -11.67 -7.26 13.00
N ILE A 167 -12.09 -8.07 12.03
CA ILE A 167 -12.78 -9.34 12.27
C ILE A 167 -11.72 -10.42 12.41
N ARG A 168 -11.73 -11.11 13.56
CA ARG A 168 -10.89 -12.30 13.78
C ARG A 168 -11.71 -13.54 13.48
N PHE A 169 -11.30 -14.32 12.49
CA PHE A 169 -11.87 -15.65 12.25
C PHE A 169 -11.24 -16.64 13.22
N ALA A 170 -12.06 -17.55 13.77
CA ALA A 170 -11.64 -18.51 14.78
C ALA A 170 -10.90 -19.73 14.18
N SER A 171 -11.21 -20.11 12.94
CA SER A 171 -10.49 -21.12 12.15
C SER A 171 -10.88 -21.01 10.66
N PRO A 172 -10.04 -21.43 9.70
CA PRO A 172 -10.42 -21.46 8.30
C PRO A 172 -11.34 -22.67 8.10
N VAL A 173 -12.63 -22.43 7.84
CA VAL A 173 -13.63 -23.51 7.63
C VAL A 173 -13.28 -24.36 6.38
N VAL A 174 -12.45 -23.84 5.48
CA VAL A 174 -12.08 -24.53 4.23
C VAL A 174 -10.70 -25.17 4.36
N SER A 175 -10.68 -26.50 4.58
CA SER A 175 -9.46 -27.32 4.74
C SER A 175 -8.47 -27.24 3.58
N ALA A 176 -8.93 -26.90 2.37
CA ALA A 176 -8.08 -26.72 1.20
C ALA A 176 -7.19 -25.47 1.29
N LEU A 177 -7.66 -24.39 1.94
CA LEU A 177 -6.86 -23.18 2.13
C LEU A 177 -5.88 -23.30 3.29
N ALA A 178 -6.16 -24.16 4.28
CA ALA A 178 -5.28 -24.40 5.42
C ALA A 178 -3.89 -24.95 5.03
N ARG A 179 -3.69 -25.43 3.80
CA ARG A 179 -2.44 -26.04 3.32
C ARG A 179 -1.59 -25.15 2.41
N VAL A 180 -2.08 -23.96 2.04
CA VAL A 180 -1.32 -23.06 1.17
C VAL A 180 -0.46 -22.14 2.05
N PRO A 181 0.88 -22.28 2.05
CA PRO A 181 1.73 -21.33 2.75
C PRO A 181 1.63 -19.96 2.08
N ARG A 182 1.58 -18.90 2.89
CA ARG A 182 1.52 -17.54 2.37
C ARG A 182 2.77 -17.23 1.54
N ASN A 183 2.57 -16.66 0.35
CA ASN A 183 3.64 -16.17 -0.51
C ASN A 183 3.27 -14.76 -0.98
N ILE A 184 3.90 -13.77 -0.36
CA ILE A 184 3.64 -12.34 -0.55
C ILE A 184 3.94 -11.92 -1.99
N LEU A 185 5.02 -12.44 -2.60
CA LEU A 185 5.36 -12.13 -3.98
C LEU A 185 4.31 -12.69 -4.95
N ALA A 186 3.84 -13.91 -4.75
CA ALA A 186 2.77 -14.49 -5.57
C ALA A 186 1.46 -13.73 -5.41
N GLU A 187 1.07 -13.42 -4.18
CA GLU A 187 -0.13 -12.62 -3.87
C GLU A 187 -0.05 -11.24 -4.54
N SER A 188 1.07 -10.53 -4.37
CA SER A 188 1.29 -9.21 -4.97
C SER A 188 1.28 -9.27 -6.51
N SER A 189 1.81 -10.35 -7.10
CA SER A 189 1.78 -10.55 -8.56
C SER A 189 0.37 -10.77 -9.07
N ILE A 190 -0.44 -11.57 -8.37
CA ILE A 190 -1.86 -11.80 -8.71
C ILE A 190 -2.65 -10.49 -8.59
N VAL A 191 -2.52 -9.79 -7.46
CA VAL A 191 -3.17 -8.50 -7.23
C VAL A 191 -2.79 -7.51 -8.33
N SER A 192 -1.51 -7.42 -8.68
CA SER A 192 -1.03 -6.52 -9.75
C SER A 192 -1.56 -6.91 -11.13
N ALA A 193 -1.59 -8.22 -11.46
CA ALA A 193 -2.12 -8.71 -12.72
C ALA A 193 -3.63 -8.43 -12.86
N VAL A 194 -4.40 -8.61 -11.78
CA VAL A 194 -5.83 -8.27 -11.72
C VAL A 194 -6.01 -6.76 -11.88
N SER A 195 -5.24 -5.94 -11.15
CA SER A 195 -5.29 -4.47 -11.29
C SER A 195 -4.99 -4.02 -12.72
N PHE A 196 -3.96 -4.58 -13.35
CA PHE A 196 -3.60 -4.27 -14.73
C PHE A 196 -4.70 -4.70 -15.71
N GLY A 197 -5.26 -5.90 -15.54
CA GLY A 197 -6.37 -6.39 -16.35
C GLY A 197 -7.60 -5.50 -16.26
N ILE A 198 -7.99 -5.09 -15.05
CA ILE A 198 -9.09 -4.15 -14.82
C ILE A 198 -8.82 -2.82 -15.52
N PHE A 199 -7.60 -2.26 -15.36
CA PHE A 199 -7.22 -1.02 -16.01
C PHE A 199 -7.32 -1.11 -17.54
N MET A 200 -6.76 -2.15 -18.14
CA MET A 200 -6.79 -2.36 -19.59
C MET A 200 -8.23 -2.51 -20.11
N LEU A 201 -9.06 -3.27 -19.40
CA LEU A 201 -10.46 -3.48 -19.73
C LEU A 201 -11.23 -2.16 -19.71
N ILE A 202 -11.10 -1.35 -18.65
CA ILE A 202 -11.76 -0.05 -18.56
C ILE A 202 -11.23 0.91 -19.63
N GLN A 203 -9.93 0.89 -19.93
CA GLN A 203 -9.36 1.73 -20.97
C GLN A 203 -9.91 1.42 -22.36
N SER A 204 -10.15 0.14 -22.68
CA SER A 204 -10.73 -0.27 -23.96
C SER A 204 -12.22 0.06 -24.13
N MET A 205 -12.94 0.41 -23.06
CA MET A 205 -14.36 0.74 -23.14
C MET A 205 -14.59 2.11 -23.81
N PRO A 206 -15.67 2.28 -24.59
CA PRO A 206 -16.01 3.54 -25.25
C PRO A 206 -16.68 4.55 -24.29
N PHE A 207 -16.19 4.66 -23.07
CA PHE A 207 -16.69 5.58 -22.06
C PHE A 207 -15.93 6.90 -22.05
N GLU A 208 -16.60 7.96 -21.61
CA GLU A 208 -15.97 9.25 -21.36
C GLU A 208 -14.97 9.17 -20.19
N VAL A 209 -14.02 10.10 -20.16
CA VAL A 209 -12.93 10.15 -19.17
C VAL A 209 -13.45 10.13 -17.73
N ILE A 210 -14.53 10.85 -17.43
CA ILE A 210 -15.12 10.90 -16.08
C ILE A 210 -15.72 9.54 -15.69
N GLN A 211 -16.40 8.86 -16.61
CA GLN A 211 -16.97 7.54 -16.37
C GLN A 211 -15.87 6.49 -16.19
N LYS A 212 -14.82 6.53 -17.02
CA LYS A 212 -13.62 5.70 -16.84
C LYS A 212 -12.97 5.94 -15.49
N GLY A 213 -12.84 7.20 -15.06
CA GLY A 213 -12.31 7.56 -13.74
C GLY A 213 -13.11 6.93 -12.59
N LYS A 214 -14.45 7.01 -12.65
CA LYS A 214 -15.33 6.35 -11.67
C LYS A 214 -15.15 4.83 -11.65
N LEU A 215 -15.07 4.21 -12.82
CA LEU A 215 -14.84 2.78 -12.94
C LEU A 215 -13.46 2.36 -12.43
N ILE A 216 -12.41 3.15 -12.67
CA ILE A 216 -11.06 2.89 -12.15
C ILE A 216 -11.06 2.96 -10.62
N ILE A 217 -11.72 3.96 -10.04
CA ILE A 217 -11.86 4.11 -8.59
C ILE A 217 -12.54 2.86 -8.00
N LEU A 218 -13.70 2.47 -8.52
CA LEU A 218 -14.39 1.26 -8.02
C LEU A 218 -13.59 -0.02 -8.30
N GLY A 219 -12.97 -0.11 -9.47
CA GLY A 219 -12.13 -1.23 -9.88
C GLY A 219 -10.92 -1.43 -8.98
N ALA A 220 -10.36 -0.35 -8.41
CA ALA A 220 -9.28 -0.43 -7.44
C ALA A 220 -9.69 -1.09 -6.11
N ALA A 221 -10.98 -1.14 -5.78
CA ALA A 221 -11.44 -1.84 -4.57
C ALA A 221 -11.37 -3.37 -4.71
N VAL A 222 -11.52 -3.91 -5.92
CA VAL A 222 -11.46 -5.36 -6.19
C VAL A 222 -10.14 -5.99 -5.73
N PRO A 223 -8.96 -5.52 -6.17
CA PRO A 223 -7.68 -6.06 -5.71
C PRO A 223 -7.47 -5.88 -4.20
N LEU A 224 -7.98 -4.80 -3.61
CA LEU A 224 -7.91 -4.57 -2.16
C LEU A 224 -8.75 -5.57 -1.37
N ILE A 225 -9.95 -5.90 -1.86
CA ILE A 225 -10.82 -6.91 -1.25
C ILE A 225 -10.19 -8.29 -1.37
N ILE A 226 -9.66 -8.64 -2.54
CA ILE A 226 -8.93 -9.89 -2.77
C ILE A 226 -7.78 -10.01 -1.76
N HIS A 227 -6.94 -8.97 -1.65
CA HIS A 227 -5.83 -8.92 -0.71
C HIS A 227 -6.28 -9.06 0.76
N ALA A 228 -7.35 -8.38 1.16
CA ALA A 228 -7.85 -8.46 2.54
C ALA A 228 -8.42 -9.85 2.87
N VAL A 229 -9.10 -10.49 1.92
CA VAL A 229 -9.59 -11.86 2.07
C VAL A 229 -8.42 -12.83 2.23
N PHE A 230 -7.41 -12.77 1.36
CA PHE A 230 -6.20 -13.60 1.48
C PHE A 230 -5.49 -13.39 2.82
N SER A 231 -5.28 -12.13 3.21
CA SER A 231 -4.62 -11.79 4.47
C SER A 231 -5.37 -12.32 5.69
N SER A 232 -6.71 -12.27 5.67
CA SER A 232 -7.53 -12.76 6.77
C SER A 232 -7.51 -14.28 6.89
N LEU A 233 -7.44 -14.99 5.76
CA LEU A 233 -7.32 -16.46 5.74
C LEU A 233 -5.94 -16.91 6.23
N SER A 234 -4.86 -16.22 5.84
CA SER A 234 -3.50 -16.53 6.29
C SER A 234 -3.24 -16.22 7.77
N ASP A 235 -3.79 -15.12 8.32
CA ASP A 235 -3.70 -14.81 9.77
C ASP A 235 -4.26 -15.93 10.65
N THR A 236 -5.21 -16.71 10.12
CA THR A 236 -5.76 -17.85 10.85
C THR A 236 -4.78 -19.03 10.91
N GLN A 237 -4.05 -19.30 9.82
CA GLN A 237 -3.05 -20.38 9.76
C GLN A 237 -1.82 -20.10 10.62
N ASP A 238 -1.33 -18.86 10.60
CA ASP A 238 -0.15 -18.45 11.38
C ASP A 238 -0.35 -18.70 12.90
N ARG A 239 -1.60 -18.68 13.37
CA ARG A 239 -1.96 -18.95 14.77
C ARG A 239 -2.00 -20.44 15.11
N GLU A 240 -2.61 -21.26 14.25
CA GLU A 240 -2.63 -22.71 14.46
C GLU A 240 -1.21 -23.28 14.56
N MET A 241 -0.23 -22.70 13.85
CA MET A 241 1.17 -23.10 13.95
C MET A 241 1.85 -22.67 15.27
N VAL A 242 1.42 -21.57 15.89
CA VAL A 242 1.94 -21.10 17.19
C VAL A 242 1.35 -21.91 18.34
N ASP A 243 0.06 -22.23 18.28
CA ASP A 243 -0.62 -23.03 19.31
C ASP A 243 -0.23 -24.53 19.26
N ALA A 244 0.37 -24.98 18.15
CA ALA A 244 0.86 -26.35 17.98
C ALA A 244 2.33 -26.56 18.39
N GLN A 245 3.04 -25.51 18.83
CA GLN A 245 4.42 -25.55 19.36
C GLN A 245 4.43 -25.46 20.88
#